data_AF-A0A645H1I2-F1
#
_entry.id   AF-A0A645H1I2-F1
#
_cell.length_a   1.000
_cell.length_b   1.000
_cell.length_c   1.000
_cell.angle_alpha   90.00
_cell.angle_beta   90.00
_cell.angle_gamma   90.00
#
_symmetry.space_group_name_H-M   'P 1'
#
loop_
_entity.id
_entity.type
_entity.pdbx_description
1 polymer ?
#
loop_
_entity_poly.entity_id
_entity_poly.type
_entity_poly.pdbx_seq_one_letter_code
_entity_poly.pdbx_strand_id
1 'polypeptide(L)'
;MYAAVVRKDIGGYKTAYSGVQGDINLVSSKFGISHIYFPNVEKTALPIYFGVIGNPDISEVKVIEKKRNIEDKAKIIDASGTRIWLVYMDKFQGSDFDIIGLSVDGKELIKIDGNISPYYAEQKPFKGYR
;
A
#
# COMPACT_ATOMS: atom_id res chain seq x y z
N MET A 1 0.84 -12.89 3.02
CA MET A 1 0.75 -11.96 4.17
C MET A 1 -0.71 -11.69 4.48
N TYR A 2 -1.06 -11.79 5.76
CA TYR A 2 -2.35 -11.37 6.29
C TYR A 2 -2.17 -9.96 6.86
N ALA A 3 -3.01 -9.02 6.42
CA ALA A 3 -3.03 -7.67 6.96
C ALA A 3 -4.46 -7.35 7.41
N ALA A 4 -4.57 -6.85 8.64
CA ALA A 4 -5.84 -6.48 9.23
C ALA A 4 -5.74 -5.11 9.86
N VAL A 5 -6.78 -4.30 9.65
CA VAL A 5 -7.03 -3.10 10.42
C VAL A 5 -7.91 -3.48 11.60
N VAL A 6 -7.43 -3.21 12.80
CA VAL A 6 -8.17 -3.47 14.05
C VAL A 6 -8.54 -2.17 14.74
N ARG A 7 -9.71 -2.14 15.36
CA ARG A 7 -10.18 -1.04 16.20
C ARG A 7 -10.13 -1.45 17.67
N LYS A 8 -9.60 -0.56 18.51
CA LYS A 8 -9.64 -0.72 19.96
C LYS A 8 -11.05 -0.43 20.49
N ASP A 9 -11.55 -1.34 21.31
CA ASP A 9 -12.83 -1.27 22.00
C ASP A 9 -12.60 -1.53 23.50
N ILE A 10 -13.63 -1.36 24.34
CA ILE A 10 -13.53 -1.50 25.80
C ILE A 10 -13.02 -2.91 26.21
N GLY A 11 -13.30 -3.94 25.41
CA GLY A 11 -12.89 -5.32 25.66
C GLY A 11 -11.66 -5.82 24.87
N GLY A 12 -10.93 -4.96 24.15
CA GLY A 12 -9.75 -5.38 23.37
C GLY A 12 -9.73 -4.84 21.95
N TYR A 13 -9.29 -5.65 20.99
CA TYR A 13 -9.21 -5.27 19.57
C TYR A 13 -10.20 -6.08 18.74
N LYS A 14 -10.95 -5.42 17.86
CA LYS A 14 -11.85 -6.06 16.88
C LYS A 14 -11.38 -5.74 15.46
N THR A 15 -11.45 -6.72 14.56
CA THR A 15 -11.11 -6.53 13.14
C THR A 15 -12.16 -5.65 12.46
N ALA A 16 -11.72 -4.53 11.89
CA ALA A 16 -12.55 -3.63 11.10
C ALA A 16 -12.54 -4.00 9.61
N TYR A 17 -11.38 -4.44 9.10
CA TYR A 17 -11.16 -4.91 7.74
C TYR A 17 -9.93 -5.81 7.69
N SER A 18 -9.92 -6.82 6.82
CA SER A 18 -8.73 -7.63 6.58
C SER A 18 -8.62 -8.07 5.14
N GLY A 19 -7.38 -8.19 4.65
CA GLY A 19 -7.06 -8.73 3.34
C GLY A 19 -5.95 -9.76 3.45
N VAL A 20 -5.99 -10.76 2.57
CA VAL A 20 -4.93 -11.74 2.41
C VAL A 20 -4.31 -11.52 1.04
N GLN A 21 -2.98 -11.38 1.00
CA GLN A 21 -2.22 -11.49 -0.23
C GLN A 21 -1.42 -12.79 -0.20
N GLY A 22 -1.68 -13.68 -1.16
CA GLY A 22 -0.87 -14.88 -1.38
C GLY A 22 0.57 -14.52 -1.74
N ASP A 23 1.52 -15.29 -1.20
CA ASP A 23 2.93 -15.32 -1.61
C ASP A 23 3.66 -13.98 -1.73
N ILE A 24 3.34 -13.04 -0.83
CA ILE A 24 3.94 -11.69 -0.86
C ILE A 24 5.47 -11.71 -0.86
N ASN A 25 6.08 -12.66 -0.14
CA ASN A 25 7.53 -12.78 -0.03
C ASN A 25 8.14 -13.26 -1.35
N LEU A 26 7.46 -14.18 -2.05
CA LEU A 26 7.87 -14.65 -3.37
C LEU A 26 7.74 -13.53 -4.41
N VAL A 27 6.65 -12.76 -4.34
CA VAL A 27 6.44 -11.61 -5.23
C VAL A 27 7.51 -10.55 -4.97
N SER A 28 7.75 -10.17 -3.72
CA SER A 28 8.76 -9.16 -3.40
C SER A 28 10.18 -9.64 -3.68
N SER A 29 10.49 -10.93 -3.53
CA SER A 29 11.82 -11.46 -3.85
C SER A 29 12.05 -11.54 -5.36
N LYS A 30 11.03 -11.89 -6.14
CA LYS A 30 11.13 -12.03 -7.60
C LYS A 30 11.07 -10.70 -8.32
N PHE A 31 10.23 -9.80 -7.85
CA PHE A 31 9.92 -8.53 -8.50
C PHE A 31 10.36 -7.33 -7.67
N GLY A 32 11.18 -7.50 -6.62
CA GLY A 32 11.74 -6.40 -5.82
C GLY A 32 10.77 -5.66 -4.90
N ILE A 33 9.50 -5.50 -5.27
CA ILE A 33 8.43 -4.90 -4.48
C ILE A 33 7.14 -5.69 -4.68
N SER A 34 6.35 -5.87 -3.62
CA SER A 34 4.94 -6.26 -3.71
C SER A 34 4.02 -5.07 -3.43
N HIS A 35 2.74 -5.17 -3.83
CA HIS A 35 1.76 -4.12 -3.58
C HIS A 35 0.35 -4.69 -3.39
N ILE A 36 -0.44 -4.08 -2.51
CA ILE A 36 -1.86 -4.35 -2.29
C ILE A 36 -2.58 -3.07 -1.85
N TYR A 37 -3.76 -2.85 -2.42
CA TYR A 37 -4.62 -1.72 -2.09
C TYR A 37 -5.68 -2.12 -1.07
N PHE A 38 -5.80 -1.35 0.01
CA PHE A 38 -6.91 -1.44 0.97
C PHE A 38 -7.85 -0.24 0.78
N PRO A 39 -9.12 -0.48 0.45
CA PRO A 39 -10.07 0.57 0.16
C PRO A 39 -10.49 1.36 1.40
N ASN A 40 -11.10 2.51 1.20
CA ASN A 40 -11.63 3.34 2.26
C ASN A 40 -12.70 2.60 3.07
N VAL A 41 -12.54 2.48 4.40
CA VAL A 41 -13.48 1.83 5.31
C VAL A 41 -13.84 2.78 6.44
N GLU A 42 -15.14 2.86 6.76
CA GLU A 42 -15.66 3.77 7.78
C GLU A 42 -14.88 3.67 9.11
N LYS A 43 -14.50 4.83 9.65
CA LYS A 43 -13.85 4.96 10.97
C LYS A 43 -12.49 4.24 11.06
N THR A 44 -11.79 4.11 9.94
CA THR A 44 -10.41 3.59 9.86
C THR A 44 -9.48 4.62 9.22
N ALA A 45 -8.17 4.36 9.26
CA ALA A 45 -7.14 5.17 8.59
C ALA A 45 -6.94 4.81 7.10
N LEU A 46 -7.91 4.10 6.49
CA LEU A 46 -7.92 3.74 5.07
C LEU A 46 -8.51 4.90 4.23
N PRO A 47 -8.23 5.00 2.92
CA PRO A 47 -7.56 4.04 2.04
C PRO A 47 -6.03 4.09 2.09
N ILE A 48 -5.38 2.93 1.91
CA ILE A 48 -3.91 2.82 1.82
C ILE A 48 -3.48 1.92 0.67
N TYR A 49 -2.31 2.23 0.10
CA TYR A 49 -1.55 1.32 -0.76
C TYR A 49 -0.30 0.91 0.00
N PHE A 50 -0.01 -0.39 0.07
CA PHE A 50 1.15 -0.87 0.82
C PHE A 50 1.70 -2.18 0.28
N GLY A 51 2.88 -2.56 0.75
CA GLY A 51 3.48 -3.84 0.41
C GLY A 51 4.84 -4.03 1.06
N VAL A 52 5.62 -4.98 0.54
CA VAL A 52 6.93 -5.37 1.06
C VAL A 52 8.00 -5.06 0.03
N ILE A 53 9.13 -4.52 0.48
CA ILE A 53 10.33 -4.31 -0.32
C ILE A 53 11.23 -5.54 -0.14
N GLY A 54 11.44 -6.28 -1.23
CA GLY A 54 12.35 -7.43 -1.27
C GLY A 54 13.71 -7.12 -1.89
N ASN A 55 13.83 -6.06 -2.69
CA ASN A 55 15.12 -5.61 -3.22
C ASN A 55 15.83 -4.71 -2.18
N PRO A 56 17.01 -5.11 -1.66
CA PRO A 56 17.72 -4.35 -0.63
C PRO A 56 18.20 -2.97 -1.11
N ASP A 57 18.42 -2.79 -2.42
CA ASP A 57 18.95 -1.54 -2.99
C ASP A 57 17.89 -0.45 -3.12
N ILE A 58 16.61 -0.80 -2.99
CA ILE A 58 15.51 0.17 -2.97
C ILE A 58 15.54 0.92 -1.65
N SER A 59 15.73 2.23 -1.70
CA SER A 59 15.74 3.12 -0.52
C SER A 59 14.45 3.91 -0.36
N GLU A 60 13.75 4.16 -1.46
CA GLU A 60 12.50 4.93 -1.52
C GLU A 60 11.49 4.21 -2.42
N VAL A 61 10.20 4.33 -2.08
CA VAL A 61 9.10 3.93 -2.96
C VAL A 61 8.25 5.17 -3.24
N LYS A 62 7.96 5.43 -4.51
CA LYS A 62 7.13 6.53 -4.97
C LYS A 62 5.88 5.98 -5.66
N VAL A 63 4.73 6.59 -5.41
CA VAL A 63 3.46 6.26 -6.08
C VAL A 63 3.02 7.48 -6.88
N ILE A 64 2.76 7.31 -8.18
CA ILE A 64 2.32 8.38 -9.07
C ILE A 64 0.95 8.02 -9.66
N GLU A 65 -0.05 8.88 -9.47
CA GLU A 65 -1.33 8.75 -10.17
C GLU A 65 -1.19 9.25 -11.61
N LYS A 66 -1.42 8.37 -12.59
CA LYS A 66 -1.15 8.66 -14.01
C LYS A 66 -1.97 9.82 -14.56
N LYS A 67 -3.26 9.88 -14.22
CA LYS A 67 -4.20 10.84 -14.83
C LYS A 67 -3.89 12.29 -14.48
N ARG A 68 -3.58 12.56 -13.21
CA ARG A 68 -3.34 13.92 -12.69
C ARG A 68 -1.86 14.22 -12.46
N ASN A 69 -0.99 13.21 -12.64
CA ASN A 69 0.44 13.29 -12.37
C ASN A 69 0.75 13.78 -10.94
N ILE A 70 -0.05 13.32 -9.98
CA ILE A 70 0.16 13.58 -8.56
C ILE A 70 1.00 12.45 -8.00
N GLU A 71 2.00 12.76 -7.17
CA GLU A 71 2.89 11.76 -6.59
C GLU A 71 2.92 11.80 -5.06
N ASP A 72 3.18 10.66 -4.43
CA ASP A 72 3.60 10.56 -3.03
C ASP A 72 4.85 9.71 -2.85
N LYS A 73 5.53 9.98 -1.74
CA LYS A 73 6.56 9.09 -1.22
C LYS A 73 5.97 8.19 -0.14
N ALA A 74 6.26 6.90 -0.24
CA ALA A 74 5.87 5.93 0.76
C ALA A 74 6.64 6.12 2.06
N LYS A 75 5.94 5.89 3.17
CA LYS A 75 6.58 5.62 4.44
C LYS A 75 7.12 4.20 4.44
N ILE A 76 8.39 4.03 4.78
CA ILE A 76 9.03 2.71 4.95
C ILE A 76 9.16 2.42 6.44
N ILE A 77 8.75 1.22 6.84
CA ILE A 77 8.79 0.71 8.21
C ILE A 77 9.59 -0.58 8.20
N ASP A 78 10.60 -0.68 9.06
CA ASP A 78 11.29 -1.95 9.31
C ASP A 78 10.58 -2.70 10.44
N ALA A 79 10.09 -3.91 10.13
CA ALA A 79 9.43 -4.79 11.07
C ALA A 79 10.17 -6.14 11.08
N SER A 80 11.10 -6.30 12.02
CA SER A 80 11.87 -7.53 12.20
C SER A 80 12.59 -7.98 10.92
N GLY A 81 13.25 -7.05 10.22
CA GLY A 81 13.98 -7.32 8.97
C GLY A 81 13.09 -7.39 7.73
N THR A 82 11.78 -7.19 7.86
CA THR A 82 10.87 -6.99 6.73
C THR A 82 10.63 -5.50 6.53
N ARG A 83 10.97 -4.99 5.34
CA ARG A 83 10.74 -3.60 4.97
C ARG A 83 9.35 -3.45 4.35
N ILE A 84 8.44 -2.82 5.08
CA ILE A 84 7.07 -2.55 4.65
C ILE A 84 7.00 -1.12 4.14
N TRP A 85 6.44 -0.90 2.95
CA TRP A 85 6.16 0.44 2.43
C TRP A 85 4.65 0.69 2.45
N LEU A 86 4.23 1.93 2.71
CA LEU A 86 2.83 2.33 2.63
C LEU A 86 2.65 3.80 2.24
N VAL A 87 1.54 4.10 1.57
CA VAL A 87 1.08 5.44 1.19
C VAL A 87 -0.39 5.58 1.56
N TYR A 88 -0.76 6.71 2.16
CA TYR A 88 -2.16 7.09 2.33
C TYR A 88 -2.71 7.60 1.00
N MET A 89 -3.90 7.11 0.64
CA MET A 89 -4.44 7.34 -0.70
C MET A 89 -5.37 8.57 -0.76
N ASP A 90 -5.50 9.32 0.32
CA ASP A 90 -6.43 10.44 0.51
C ASP A 90 -6.21 11.61 -0.45
N LYS A 91 -4.99 11.80 -0.96
CA LYS A 91 -4.69 12.83 -1.98
C LYS A 91 -4.92 12.38 -3.43
N PHE A 92 -5.10 11.08 -3.64
CA PHE A 92 -5.37 10.51 -4.96
C PHE A 92 -6.88 10.43 -5.23
N GLN A 93 -7.26 10.39 -6.50
CA GLN A 93 -8.65 10.32 -6.96
C GLN A 93 -8.82 9.30 -8.08
N GLY A 94 -7.74 9.01 -8.82
CA GLY A 94 -7.73 8.03 -9.89
C GLY A 94 -7.68 6.57 -9.41
N SER A 95 -7.59 5.68 -10.39
CA SER A 95 -7.43 4.23 -10.17
C SER A 95 -6.17 3.65 -10.82
N ASP A 96 -5.44 4.44 -11.61
CA ASP A 96 -4.24 4.04 -12.34
C ASP A 96 -2.98 4.71 -11.76
N PHE A 97 -2.00 3.88 -11.40
CA PHE A 97 -0.81 4.30 -10.67
C PHE A 97 0.46 3.68 -11.26
N ASP A 98 1.56 4.41 -11.12
CA ASP A 98 2.92 3.87 -11.19
C ASP A 98 3.47 3.73 -9.78
N ILE A 99 4.02 2.57 -9.45
CA ILE A 99 4.74 2.32 -8.19
C ILE A 99 6.21 2.14 -8.56
N ILE A 100 7.05 3.06 -8.10
CA ILE A 100 8.45 3.16 -8.51
C ILE A 100 9.34 2.93 -7.29
N GLY A 101 10.24 1.95 -7.38
CA GLY A 101 11.29 1.73 -6.39
C GLY A 101 12.59 2.41 -6.82
N LEU A 102 13.13 3.26 -5.96
CA LEU A 102 14.31 4.08 -6.24
C LEU A 102 15.49 3.70 -5.34
N SER A 103 16.70 3.68 -5.88
CA SER A 103 17.94 3.61 -5.08
C SER A 103 18.24 4.91 -4.36
N VAL A 104 19.26 4.90 -3.51
CA VAL A 104 19.66 6.06 -2.66
C VAL A 104 20.08 7.30 -3.46
N ASP A 105 20.58 7.11 -4.67
CA ASP A 105 20.94 8.16 -5.63
C ASP A 105 19.74 8.61 -6.51
N GLY A 106 18.55 8.03 -6.29
CA GLY A 106 17.33 8.36 -7.02
C GLY A 106 17.18 7.65 -8.36
N LYS A 107 18.01 6.66 -8.69
CA LYS A 107 17.83 5.86 -9.91
C LYS A 107 16.64 4.92 -9.78
N GLU A 108 15.84 4.83 -10.84
CA GLU A 108 14.76 3.84 -10.95
C GLU A 108 15.35 2.43 -11.03
N LEU A 109 15.02 1.61 -10.02
CA LEU A 109 15.37 0.19 -9.97
C LEU A 109 14.21 -0.68 -10.44
N ILE A 110 12.98 -0.22 -10.23
CA ILE A 110 11.77 -0.90 -10.68
C ILE A 110 10.62 0.07 -10.86
N LYS A 111 9.74 -0.27 -11.79
CA LYS A 111 8.42 0.32 -11.98
C LYS A 111 7.36 -0.77 -12.12
N ILE A 112 6.25 -0.61 -11.40
CA ILE A 112 5.08 -1.49 -11.44
C ILE A 112 3.86 -0.67 -11.83
N ASP A 113 3.11 -1.15 -12.83
CA ASP A 113 1.80 -0.61 -13.18
C ASP A 113 0.74 -1.12 -12.20
N GLY A 114 0.23 -0.22 -11.35
CA GLY A 114 -0.83 -0.52 -10.39
C GLY A 114 -2.19 -0.05 -10.88
N ASN A 115 -3.21 -0.89 -10.74
CA ASN A 115 -4.60 -0.51 -11.00
C ASN A 115 -5.51 -1.01 -9.87
N ILE A 116 -6.29 -0.11 -9.29
CA ILE A 116 -7.21 -0.42 -8.17
C ILE A 116 -8.69 -0.50 -8.61
N SER A 117 -8.98 -0.48 -9.90
CA SER A 117 -10.34 -0.56 -10.44
C SER A 117 -11.02 -1.88 -10.01
N PRO A 118 -12.34 -1.89 -9.76
CA PRO A 118 -13.30 -0.81 -9.96
C PRO A 118 -13.34 0.24 -8.83
N TYR A 119 -12.40 0.19 -7.87
CA TYR A 119 -12.30 1.21 -6.83
C TYR A 119 -11.62 2.47 -7.35
N TYR A 120 -11.84 3.57 -6.62
CA TYR A 120 -11.14 4.84 -6.79
C TYR A 120 -10.61 5.28 -5.43
N ALA A 121 -9.51 6.00 -5.39
CA ALA A 121 -8.91 6.44 -4.12
C ALA A 121 -9.86 7.33 -3.29
N GLU A 122 -10.69 8.17 -3.94
CA GLU A 122 -11.66 9.05 -3.28
C GLU A 122 -13.03 8.38 -2.98
N GLN A 123 -13.13 7.06 -3.08
CA GLN A 123 -14.44 6.40 -2.93
C GLN A 123 -15.02 6.60 -1.52
N LYS A 124 -16.35 6.71 -1.45
CA LYS A 124 -17.10 6.72 -0.17
C LYS A 124 -16.71 5.49 0.66
N PRO A 125 -16.49 5.65 1.99
CA PRO A 125 -16.08 4.54 2.83
C PRO A 125 -17.08 3.38 2.79
N PHE A 126 -16.57 2.16 2.69
CA PHE A 126 -17.38 0.97 2.92
C PHE A 126 -17.72 0.84 4.40
N LYS A 127 -18.91 0.31 4.72
CA LYS A 127 -19.20 -0.10 6.10
C LYS A 127 -18.24 -1.23 6.47
N GLY A 128 -17.43 -1.01 7.51
CA GLY A 128 -16.56 -2.04 8.06
C GLY A 128 -17.36 -3.22 8.62
N TYR A 129 -16.66 -4.31 8.95
CA TYR A 129 -17.28 -5.41 9.68
C TYR A 129 -17.89 -4.88 11.00
N ARG A 130 -19.11 -5.33 11.34
CA ARG A 130 -19.78 -4.98 12.60
C ARG A 130 -19.13 -5.65 13.78
#